data_AF-A0A9C6X256-F1
#
_entry.id   AF-A0A9C6X256-F1
#
_cell.length_a   1.000
_cell.length_b   1.000
_cell.length_c   1.000
_cell.angle_alpha   90.00
_cell.angle_beta   90.00
_cell.angle_gamma   90.00
#
_symmetry.space_group_name_H-M   'P 1'
#
loop_
_entity.id
_entity.type
_entity.pdbx_description
1 polymer ?
#
loop_
_entity_poly.entity_id
_entity_poly.type
_entity_poly.pdbx_seq_one_letter_code
_entity_poly.pdbx_strand_id
1 'polypeptide(L)'
;MYALFTQVIALMRVIMRSRSEQAYLELFSFIKQLAPNLQPVRIHCDFERATINALRRTFPSSDIVGCLWHFGVCVGRNAVKKQLSQLASDNDLIHTFIRCICGAPLLPATLIEEGVEEIWTEVVASGWGETLEPLFSYFRREWLPRIQELSVFSHPERTNNCSESDNRCLANFIPQNHPNVWTLIAGMVQLEHISWSDKLTLQRGKDVQFVGRWKTVANDKRKVRLSELLNHDQITPGRFLHEASWVNQGALNHGMKLDTKNDSDSDSD
;
A
#
# COMPACT_ATOMS: atom_id res chain seq x y z
N MET A 1 10.78 14.31 -17.55
CA MET A 1 12.04 14.34 -16.77
C MET A 1 11.70 14.79 -15.36
N TYR A 2 11.38 13.85 -14.46
CA TYR A 2 11.12 14.15 -13.04
C TYR A 2 12.36 13.74 -12.27
N ALA A 3 12.97 14.69 -11.59
CA ALA A 3 14.14 14.47 -10.75
C ALA A 3 13.76 13.49 -9.63
N LEU A 4 14.33 12.28 -9.68
CA LEU A 4 14.28 11.28 -8.63
C LEU A 4 15.19 11.76 -7.48
N PHE A 5 14.72 12.71 -6.68
CA PHE A 5 15.27 12.90 -5.33
C PHE A 5 14.64 11.84 -4.43
N THR A 6 15.15 10.61 -4.50
CA THR A 6 14.69 9.47 -3.69
C THR A 6 15.48 9.37 -2.38
N GLN A 7 15.70 10.49 -1.70
CA GLN A 7 16.23 10.43 -0.34
C GLN A 7 15.06 10.33 0.62
N VAL A 8 14.95 9.18 1.26
CA VAL A 8 13.96 8.90 2.29
C VAL A 8 14.67 9.01 3.62
N ILE A 9 14.13 9.83 4.52
CA ILE A 9 14.70 10.06 5.85
C ILE A 9 13.61 9.81 6.88
N ALA A 10 13.88 8.92 7.83
CA ALA A 10 13.02 8.74 8.99
C ALA A 10 13.14 9.98 9.89
N LEU A 11 12.03 10.70 10.09
CA LEU A 11 12.02 11.93 10.89
C LEU A 11 11.66 11.68 12.35
N MET A 12 10.77 10.72 12.62
CA MET A 12 10.39 10.36 13.98
C MET A 12 9.83 8.95 14.06
N ARG A 13 9.91 8.37 15.26
CA ARG A 13 9.18 7.16 15.66
C ARG A 13 8.34 7.48 16.88
N VAL A 14 7.09 7.00 16.88
CA VAL A 14 6.15 7.28 17.95
C VAL A 14 5.60 5.97 18.49
N ILE A 15 5.75 5.76 19.80
CA ILE A 15 5.06 4.68 20.50
C ILE A 15 3.77 5.26 21.08
N MET A 16 2.64 4.73 20.63
CA MET A 16 1.32 5.19 21.06
C MET A 16 0.63 4.12 21.90
N ARG A 17 -0.11 4.55 22.92
CA ARG A 17 -0.94 3.66 23.76
C ARG A 17 -2.34 3.44 23.21
N SER A 18 -2.76 4.27 22.27
CA SER A 18 -4.10 4.27 21.68
C SER A 18 -4.00 4.50 20.17
N ARG A 19 -4.94 3.92 19.43
CA ARG A 19 -5.15 4.16 17.99
C ARG A 19 -6.43 4.96 17.74
N SER A 20 -6.88 5.75 18.73
CA SER A 20 -8.04 6.62 18.59
C SER A 20 -7.71 7.86 17.75
N GLU A 21 -8.73 8.43 17.11
CA GLU A 21 -8.59 9.67 16.33
C GLU A 21 -8.01 10.81 17.19
N GLN A 22 -8.44 10.91 18.44
CA GLN A 22 -7.91 11.89 19.40
C GLN A 22 -6.41 11.72 19.65
N ALA A 23 -5.94 10.47 19.81
CA ALA A 23 -4.51 10.22 20.01
C ALA A 23 -3.66 10.61 18.79
N TYR A 24 -4.18 10.36 17.58
CA TYR A 24 -3.52 10.82 16.35
C TYR A 24 -3.55 12.35 16.21
N LEU A 25 -4.64 13.00 16.58
CA LEU A 25 -4.75 14.47 16.57
C LEU A 25 -3.72 15.13 17.49
N GLU A 26 -3.56 14.60 18.71
CA GLU A 26 -2.54 15.07 19.65
C GLU A 26 -1.14 14.91 19.08
N LEU A 27 -0.83 13.74 18.50
CA LEU A 27 0.44 13.50 17.83
C LEU A 27 0.69 14.50 16.70
N PHE A 28 -0.22 14.62 15.74
CA PHE A 28 0.00 15.50 14.59
C PHE A 28 0.04 16.98 14.98
N SER A 29 -0.71 17.38 16.02
CA SER A 29 -0.65 18.73 16.58
C SER A 29 0.72 18.99 17.21
N PHE A 30 1.27 18.04 17.97
CA PHE A 30 2.60 18.14 18.54
C PHE A 30 3.68 18.28 17.44
N ILE A 31 3.57 17.51 16.36
CA ILE A 31 4.48 17.62 15.21
C ILE A 31 4.40 19.03 14.59
N LYS A 32 3.19 19.58 14.45
CA LYS A 32 2.99 20.94 13.92
C LYS A 32 3.51 22.02 14.86
N GLN A 33 3.51 21.79 16.17
CA GLN A 33 4.16 22.68 17.14
C GLN A 33 5.69 22.67 16.97
N LEU A 34 6.29 21.50 16.76
CA LEU A 34 7.73 21.37 16.51
C LEU A 34 8.15 21.98 15.16
N ALA A 35 7.30 21.86 14.15
CA ALA A 35 7.53 22.39 12.81
C ALA A 35 6.29 23.15 12.30
N PRO A 36 6.10 24.43 12.69
CA PRO A 36 4.90 25.21 12.35
C PRO A 36 4.63 25.36 10.85
N ASN A 37 5.71 25.35 10.05
CA ASN A 37 5.65 25.49 8.60
C ASN A 37 5.55 24.15 7.86
N LEU A 38 5.41 23.03 8.57
CA LEU A 38 5.27 21.71 7.95
C LEU A 38 3.94 21.63 7.20
N GLN A 39 4.03 21.64 5.87
CA GLN A 39 2.90 21.48 4.97
C GLN A 39 3.26 20.44 3.90
N PRO A 40 3.09 19.14 4.20
CA PRO A 40 3.38 18.10 3.24
C PRO A 40 2.40 18.23 2.07
N VAL A 41 2.89 18.17 0.83
CA VAL A 41 2.01 18.12 -0.35
C VAL A 41 1.18 16.84 -0.32
N ARG A 42 1.76 15.75 0.20
CA ARG A 42 1.15 14.42 0.21
C ARG A 42 1.51 13.64 1.46
N ILE A 43 0.56 12.86 1.95
CA ILE A 43 0.71 11.98 3.10
C ILE A 43 0.25 10.59 2.68
N HIS A 44 1.18 9.63 2.72
CA HIS A 44 0.87 8.22 2.50
C HIS A 44 0.61 7.54 3.85
N CYS A 45 -0.53 6.87 3.99
CA CYS A 45 -0.86 6.14 5.20
C CYS A 45 -1.68 4.88 4.90
N ASP A 46 -1.89 4.06 5.93
CA ASP A 46 -2.80 2.93 5.85
C ASP A 46 -4.25 3.43 5.91
N PHE A 47 -5.21 2.55 5.61
CA PHE A 47 -6.63 2.92 5.52
C PHE A 47 -7.36 3.06 6.87
N GLU A 48 -6.61 3.29 7.94
CA GLU A 48 -7.14 3.49 9.28
C GLU A 48 -7.91 4.81 9.40
N ARG A 49 -9.20 4.71 9.75
CA ARG A 49 -10.12 5.86 9.74
C ARG A 49 -9.71 6.94 10.74
N ALA A 50 -9.31 6.52 11.94
CA ALA A 50 -8.86 7.41 13.00
C ALA A 50 -7.67 8.25 12.55
N THR A 51 -6.68 7.62 11.91
CA THR A 51 -5.49 8.29 11.37
C THR A 51 -5.84 9.26 10.25
N ILE A 52 -6.65 8.82 9.27
CA ILE A 52 -7.03 9.66 8.12
C ILE A 52 -7.83 10.89 8.55
N ASN A 53 -8.78 10.72 9.47
CA ASN A 53 -9.56 11.83 9.99
C ASN A 53 -8.68 12.85 10.72
N ALA A 54 -7.73 12.37 11.53
CA ALA A 54 -6.78 13.23 12.22
C ALA A 54 -5.84 13.96 11.23
N LEU A 55 -5.34 13.28 10.20
CA LEU A 55 -4.53 13.89 9.15
C LEU A 55 -5.29 14.98 8.40
N ARG A 56 -6.55 14.74 8.02
CA ARG A 56 -7.39 15.74 7.34
C ARG A 56 -7.58 17.01 8.16
N ARG A 57 -7.78 16.86 9.46
CA ARG A 57 -7.95 18.00 10.37
C ARG A 57 -6.64 18.78 10.54
N THR A 58 -5.51 18.10 10.65
CA THR A 58 -4.22 18.76 10.91
C THR A 58 -3.58 19.33 9.63
N PHE A 59 -3.76 18.65 8.50
CA PHE A 59 -3.17 18.97 7.19
C PHE A 59 -4.24 19.00 6.08
N PRO A 60 -5.19 19.96 6.10
CA PRO A 60 -6.34 19.98 5.20
C PRO A 60 -5.99 20.23 3.72
N SER A 61 -4.78 20.70 3.44
CA SER A 61 -4.30 20.97 2.07
C SER A 61 -3.46 19.83 1.49
N SER A 62 -3.22 18.77 2.26
CA SER A 62 -2.42 17.64 1.81
C SER A 62 -3.27 16.59 1.11
N ASP A 63 -2.73 16.03 0.03
CA ASP A 63 -3.28 14.83 -0.57
C ASP A 63 -3.06 13.64 0.37
N ILE A 64 -4.13 12.99 0.83
CA ILE A 64 -4.02 11.77 1.64
C ILE A 64 -4.22 10.58 0.73
N VAL A 65 -3.20 9.74 0.64
CA VAL A 65 -3.15 8.59 -0.29
C VAL A 65 -2.95 7.30 0.50
N GLY A 66 -3.80 6.33 0.25
CA GLY A 66 -3.74 5.02 0.88
C GLY A 66 -2.63 4.13 0.32
N CYS A 67 -2.20 3.15 1.11
CA CYS A 67 -1.21 2.16 0.66
C CYS A 67 -1.84 1.09 -0.24
N LEU A 68 -1.38 0.98 -1.50
CA LEU A 68 -1.84 -0.01 -2.47
C LEU A 68 -1.70 -1.46 -1.97
N TRP A 69 -0.60 -1.75 -1.26
CA TRP A 69 -0.36 -3.09 -0.70
C TRP A 69 -1.42 -3.44 0.34
N HIS A 70 -1.67 -2.54 1.31
CA HIS A 70 -2.68 -2.76 2.33
C HIS A 70 -4.10 -2.88 1.75
N PHE A 71 -4.42 -2.13 0.70
CA PHE A 71 -5.67 -2.33 -0.04
C PHE A 71 -5.78 -3.75 -0.60
N GLY A 72 -4.74 -4.25 -1.28
CA GLY A 72 -4.72 -5.61 -1.83
C GLY A 72 -4.88 -6.68 -0.75
N VAL A 73 -4.24 -6.50 0.40
CA VAL A 73 -4.41 -7.38 1.58
C VAL A 73 -5.84 -7.36 2.10
N CYS A 74 -6.48 -6.18 2.18
CA CYS A 74 -7.88 -6.07 2.59
C CYS A 74 -8.82 -6.80 1.62
N VAL A 75 -8.63 -6.65 0.32
CA VAL A 75 -9.40 -7.38 -0.71
C VAL A 75 -9.18 -8.89 -0.56
N GLY A 76 -7.94 -9.37 -0.44
CA GLY A 76 -7.64 -10.79 -0.24
C GLY A 76 -8.26 -11.37 1.02
N ARG A 77 -8.19 -10.64 2.15
CA ARG A 77 -8.86 -11.06 3.40
C ARG A 77 -10.39 -11.09 3.25
N ASN A 78 -10.97 -10.18 2.47
CA ASN A 78 -12.40 -10.21 2.19
C ASN A 78 -12.76 -11.42 1.31
N ALA A 79 -11.97 -11.71 0.27
CA ALA A 79 -12.15 -12.88 -0.58
C ALA A 79 -12.13 -14.19 0.22
N VAL A 80 -11.23 -14.34 1.20
CA VAL A 80 -11.22 -15.48 2.14
C VAL A 80 -12.53 -15.57 2.92
N LYS A 81 -13.01 -14.45 3.48
CA LYS A 81 -14.27 -14.40 4.23
C LYS A 81 -15.48 -14.77 3.37
N LYS A 82 -15.39 -14.53 2.05
CA LYS A 82 -16.40 -14.91 1.05
C LYS A 82 -16.16 -16.30 0.46
N GLN A 83 -15.19 -17.06 1.00
CA GLN A 83 -14.85 -18.42 0.56
C GLN A 83 -14.38 -18.50 -0.91
N LEU A 84 -13.85 -17.39 -1.44
CA LEU A 84 -13.40 -17.29 -2.83
C LEU A 84 -11.97 -17.77 -3.03
N SER A 85 -11.18 -17.98 -1.96
CA SER A 85 -9.75 -18.29 -2.10
C SER A 85 -9.48 -19.63 -2.79
N GLN A 86 -10.17 -20.69 -2.37
CA GLN A 86 -10.02 -22.01 -2.99
C GLN A 86 -10.52 -21.96 -4.44
N LEU A 87 -11.68 -21.34 -4.66
CA LEU A 87 -12.26 -21.19 -5.97
C LEU A 87 -11.37 -20.40 -6.94
N ALA A 88 -10.70 -19.34 -6.46
CA ALA A 88 -9.72 -18.59 -7.24
C ALA A 88 -8.43 -19.41 -7.51
N SER A 89 -8.05 -20.32 -6.61
CA SER A 89 -6.94 -21.25 -6.87
C SER A 89 -7.27 -22.26 -7.99
N ASP A 90 -8.54 -22.66 -8.08
CA ASP A 90 -9.00 -23.69 -9.01
C ASP A 90 -9.52 -23.11 -10.33
N ASN A 91 -9.77 -21.79 -10.40
CA ASN A 91 -10.33 -21.11 -11.57
C ASN A 91 -9.62 -19.78 -11.85
N ASP A 92 -8.81 -19.78 -12.92
CA ASP A 92 -8.03 -18.63 -13.36
C ASP A 92 -8.87 -17.40 -13.70
N LEU A 93 -10.09 -17.58 -14.21
CA LEU A 93 -10.97 -16.48 -14.57
C LEU A 93 -11.46 -15.74 -13.34
N ILE A 94 -11.90 -16.47 -12.31
CA ILE A 94 -12.30 -15.90 -11.01
C ILE A 94 -11.13 -15.18 -10.37
N HIS A 95 -9.95 -15.80 -10.38
CA HIS A 95 -8.74 -15.16 -9.88
C HIS A 95 -8.44 -13.87 -10.64
N THR A 96 -8.59 -13.86 -11.97
CA THR A 96 -8.41 -12.68 -12.81
C THR A 96 -9.35 -11.55 -12.42
N PHE A 97 -10.64 -11.82 -12.20
CA PHE A 97 -11.59 -10.80 -11.77
C PHE A 97 -11.22 -10.19 -10.40
N ILE A 98 -10.79 -11.02 -9.45
CA ILE A 98 -10.33 -10.52 -8.14
C ILE A 98 -9.07 -9.67 -8.30
N ARG A 99 -8.13 -10.07 -9.18
CA ARG A 99 -6.94 -9.25 -9.47
C ARG A 99 -7.29 -7.91 -10.13
N CYS A 100 -8.30 -7.87 -10.98
CA CYS A 100 -8.76 -6.62 -11.60
C CYS A 100 -9.27 -5.63 -10.55
N ILE A 101 -10.04 -6.10 -9.56
CA ILE A 101 -10.43 -5.29 -8.39
C ILE A 101 -9.19 -4.77 -7.63
N CYS A 102 -8.18 -5.62 -7.42
CA CYS A 102 -6.91 -5.21 -6.80
C CYS A 102 -6.12 -4.17 -7.63
N GLY A 103 -6.39 -4.08 -8.93
CA GLY A 103 -5.81 -3.11 -9.87
C GLY A 103 -6.55 -1.78 -9.93
N ALA A 104 -7.79 -1.70 -9.43
CA ALA A 104 -8.63 -0.50 -9.50
C ALA A 104 -7.94 0.80 -9.02
N PRO A 105 -7.16 0.82 -7.91
CA PRO A 105 -6.43 2.01 -7.47
C PRO A 105 -5.44 2.59 -8.49
N LEU A 106 -5.03 1.81 -9.48
CA LEU A 106 -4.09 2.25 -10.52
C LEU A 106 -4.77 3.06 -11.61
N LEU A 107 -6.10 3.16 -11.64
CA LEU A 107 -6.84 4.07 -12.51
C LEU A 107 -6.93 5.47 -11.90
N PRO A 108 -7.10 6.53 -12.71
CA PRO A 108 -7.52 7.83 -12.21
C PRO A 108 -8.79 7.69 -11.36
N ALA A 109 -8.90 8.44 -10.26
CA ALA A 109 -10.04 8.35 -9.34
C ALA A 109 -11.41 8.46 -10.05
N THR A 110 -11.50 9.28 -11.10
CA THR A 110 -12.71 9.48 -11.90
C THR A 110 -13.11 8.28 -12.76
N LEU A 111 -12.17 7.37 -13.06
CA LEU A 111 -12.39 6.18 -13.90
C LEU A 111 -12.46 4.87 -13.10
N ILE A 112 -12.26 4.93 -11.77
CA ILE A 112 -12.27 3.73 -10.93
C ILE A 112 -13.63 3.03 -10.97
N GLU A 113 -14.71 3.78 -10.83
CA GLU A 113 -16.07 3.22 -10.81
C GLU A 113 -16.42 2.60 -12.17
N GLU A 114 -16.19 3.33 -13.26
CA GLU A 114 -16.38 2.86 -14.62
C GLU A 114 -15.60 1.57 -14.91
N GLY A 115 -14.30 1.54 -14.60
CA GLY A 115 -13.48 0.36 -14.81
C GLY A 115 -13.93 -0.85 -13.99
N VAL A 116 -14.40 -0.64 -12.76
CA VAL A 116 -14.93 -1.74 -11.93
C VAL A 116 -16.25 -2.27 -12.48
N GLU A 117 -17.14 -1.40 -13.00
CA GLU A 117 -18.40 -1.84 -13.60
C GLU A 117 -18.23 -2.51 -14.98
N GLU A 118 -17.21 -2.14 -15.76
CA GLU A 118 -16.79 -2.90 -16.95
C GLU A 118 -16.43 -4.35 -16.58
N ILE A 119 -15.58 -4.53 -15.57
CA ILE A 119 -15.19 -5.86 -15.09
C ILE A 119 -16.40 -6.61 -14.51
N TRP A 120 -17.31 -5.91 -13.82
CA TRP A 120 -18.54 -6.52 -13.31
C TRP A 120 -19.42 -7.07 -14.45
N THR A 121 -19.51 -6.35 -15.56
CA THR A 121 -20.26 -6.82 -16.74
C THR A 121 -19.67 -8.11 -17.30
N GLU A 122 -18.34 -8.22 -17.36
CA GLU A 122 -17.66 -9.46 -17.77
C GLU A 122 -17.92 -10.61 -16.78
N VAL A 123 -17.91 -10.32 -15.48
CA VAL A 123 -18.22 -11.30 -14.42
C VAL A 123 -19.62 -11.88 -14.61
N VAL A 124 -20.63 -11.03 -14.85
CA VAL A 124 -22.01 -11.48 -15.09
C VAL A 124 -22.10 -12.30 -16.38
N ALA A 125 -21.48 -11.83 -17.47
CA ALA A 125 -21.48 -12.55 -18.75
C ALA A 125 -20.80 -13.93 -18.67
N SER A 126 -19.82 -14.08 -17.76
CA SER A 126 -19.13 -15.36 -17.52
C SER A 126 -19.91 -16.36 -16.64
N GLY A 127 -21.08 -15.97 -16.11
CA GLY A 127 -21.90 -16.81 -15.22
C GLY A 127 -21.48 -16.79 -13.74
N TRP A 128 -20.44 -16.02 -13.38
CA TRP A 128 -19.92 -15.94 -12.00
C TRP A 128 -20.49 -14.78 -11.18
N GLY A 129 -21.50 -14.08 -11.69
CA GLY A 129 -22.15 -12.94 -11.04
C GLY A 129 -22.56 -13.21 -9.60
N GLU A 130 -23.37 -14.24 -9.37
CA GLU A 130 -23.86 -14.57 -8.02
C GLU A 130 -22.71 -14.87 -7.04
N THR A 131 -21.67 -15.56 -7.50
CA THR A 131 -20.51 -15.94 -6.69
C THR A 131 -19.64 -14.73 -6.33
N LEU A 132 -19.42 -13.79 -7.25
CA LEU A 132 -18.53 -12.65 -7.07
C LEU A 132 -19.22 -11.39 -6.56
N GLU A 133 -20.55 -11.28 -6.63
CA GLU A 133 -21.31 -10.13 -6.13
C GLU A 133 -20.94 -9.72 -4.69
N PRO A 134 -20.75 -10.64 -3.72
CA PRO A 134 -20.39 -10.24 -2.36
C PRO A 134 -19.06 -9.49 -2.25
N LEU A 135 -18.11 -9.74 -3.17
CA LEU A 135 -16.82 -9.05 -3.22
C LEU A 135 -16.94 -7.68 -3.91
N PHE A 136 -17.68 -7.61 -5.03
CA PHE A 136 -17.93 -6.35 -5.74
C PHE A 136 -18.78 -5.39 -4.88
N SER A 137 -19.80 -5.89 -4.20
CA SER A 137 -20.59 -5.14 -3.23
C SER A 137 -19.73 -4.60 -2.07
N TYR A 138 -18.77 -5.41 -1.58
CA TYR A 138 -17.78 -4.93 -0.61
C TYR A 138 -16.95 -3.78 -1.19
N PHE A 139 -16.50 -3.87 -2.44
CA PHE A 139 -15.75 -2.81 -3.07
C PHE A 139 -16.56 -1.51 -3.21
N ARG A 140 -17.78 -1.63 -3.74
CA ARG A 140 -18.71 -0.50 -3.89
C ARG A 140 -18.99 0.20 -2.57
N ARG A 141 -19.21 -0.56 -1.49
CA ARG A 141 -19.55 0.02 -0.18
C ARG A 141 -18.34 0.64 0.53
N GLU A 142 -17.19 -0.03 0.53
CA GLU A 142 -16.06 0.38 1.37
C GLU A 142 -15.07 1.31 0.67
N TRP A 143 -14.90 1.16 -0.65
CA TRP A 143 -13.82 1.78 -1.41
C TRP A 143 -14.29 2.90 -2.34
N LEU A 144 -15.46 2.80 -2.98
CA LEU A 144 -15.97 3.88 -3.84
C LEU A 144 -16.16 5.21 -3.10
N PRO A 145 -16.70 5.27 -1.85
CA PRO A 145 -16.79 6.53 -1.11
C PRO A 145 -15.43 7.17 -0.79
N ARG A 146 -14.33 6.44 -1.02
CA ARG A 146 -12.96 6.80 -0.66
C ARG A 146 -12.04 6.86 -1.89
N ILE A 147 -12.58 6.97 -3.10
CA ILE A 147 -11.81 6.90 -4.36
C ILE A 147 -10.61 7.83 -4.41
N GLN A 148 -10.70 9.02 -3.79
CA GLN A 148 -9.61 9.99 -3.74
C GLN A 148 -8.44 9.49 -2.87
N GLU A 149 -8.76 8.80 -1.77
CA GLU A 149 -7.75 8.17 -0.91
C GLU A 149 -7.21 6.88 -1.53
N LEU A 150 -8.02 6.23 -2.37
CA LEU A 150 -7.70 4.95 -2.97
C LEU A 150 -6.77 5.10 -4.19
N SER A 151 -7.04 6.07 -5.05
CA SER A 151 -6.32 6.27 -6.32
C SER A 151 -4.83 6.56 -6.07
N VAL A 152 -3.97 5.73 -6.66
CA VAL A 152 -2.51 5.91 -6.71
C VAL A 152 -2.03 6.18 -8.14
N PHE A 153 -2.94 6.53 -9.06
CA PHE A 153 -2.61 6.91 -10.44
C PHE A 153 -1.65 8.09 -10.49
N SER A 154 -0.61 7.99 -11.32
CA SER A 154 0.44 9.00 -11.47
C SER A 154 1.25 9.33 -10.20
N HIS A 155 1.07 8.59 -9.10
CA HIS A 155 1.91 8.74 -7.91
C HIS A 155 3.23 7.96 -8.09
N PRO A 156 4.40 8.56 -7.78
CA PRO A 156 5.69 7.87 -7.85
C PRO A 156 5.80 6.79 -6.76
N GLU A 157 5.42 7.15 -5.53
CA GLU A 157 5.30 6.22 -4.40
C GLU A 157 3.84 5.80 -4.25
N ARG A 158 3.60 4.49 -4.10
CA ARG A 158 2.24 3.92 -4.07
C ARG A 158 2.01 2.98 -2.89
N THR A 159 3.07 2.68 -2.15
CA THR A 159 3.05 1.84 -0.96
C THR A 159 3.82 2.52 0.15
N ASN A 160 3.69 2.02 1.36
CA ASN A 160 4.42 2.45 2.55
C ASN A 160 5.78 1.74 2.69
N ASN A 161 6.37 1.23 1.58
CA ASN A 161 7.60 0.42 1.57
C ASN A 161 8.75 1.04 2.38
N CYS A 162 8.87 2.37 2.33
CA CYS A 162 9.86 3.11 3.09
C CYS A 162 9.75 2.85 4.59
N SER A 163 8.53 2.97 5.14
CA SER A 163 8.26 2.71 6.56
C SER A 163 8.41 1.23 6.92
N GLU A 164 8.06 0.31 6.01
CA GLU A 164 8.26 -1.13 6.23
C GLU A 164 9.73 -1.53 6.21
N SER A 165 10.52 -0.93 5.33
CA SER A 165 11.96 -1.11 5.26
C SER A 165 12.64 -0.60 6.53
N ASP A 166 12.24 0.58 6.99
CA ASP A 166 12.71 1.17 8.25
C ASP A 166 12.33 0.29 9.46
N ASN A 167 11.09 -0.21 9.50
CA ASN A 167 10.66 -1.16 10.53
C ASN A 167 11.43 -2.48 10.50
N ARG A 168 11.77 -2.98 9.31
CA ARG A 168 12.62 -4.18 9.15
C ARG A 168 14.03 -3.94 9.65
N CYS A 169 14.59 -2.75 9.40
CA CYS A 169 15.89 -2.37 9.92
C CYS A 169 15.87 -2.35 11.46
N LEU A 170 14.83 -1.77 12.07
CA LEU A 170 14.64 -1.83 13.53
C LEU A 170 14.54 -3.27 14.04
N ALA A 171 13.82 -4.15 13.35
CA ALA A 171 13.69 -5.56 13.73
C ALA A 171 15.04 -6.29 13.78
N ASN A 172 16.01 -5.91 12.94
CA ASN A 172 17.37 -6.49 13.01
C ASN A 172 18.11 -6.15 14.31
N PHE A 173 17.75 -5.05 14.98
CA PHE A 173 18.31 -4.66 16.28
C PHE A 173 17.49 -5.16 17.47
N ILE A 174 16.33 -5.77 17.20
CA ILE A 174 15.42 -6.30 18.22
C ILE A 174 15.29 -7.81 18.00
N PRO A 175 16.11 -8.62 18.70
CA PRO A 175 16.22 -10.06 18.43
C PRO A 175 15.01 -10.89 18.87
N GLN A 176 13.94 -10.27 19.39
CA GLN A 176 12.84 -10.95 20.06
C GLN A 176 11.47 -10.47 19.56
N ASN A 177 10.53 -11.40 19.39
CA ASN A 177 9.19 -11.13 18.83
C ASN A 177 8.26 -10.30 19.75
N HIS A 178 8.62 -10.13 21.03
CA HIS A 178 7.89 -9.30 21.98
C HIS A 178 8.86 -8.61 22.94
N PRO A 179 9.55 -7.54 22.50
CA PRO A 179 10.55 -6.92 23.33
C PRO A 179 9.96 -6.19 24.53
N ASN A 180 10.65 -6.27 25.66
CA ASN A 180 10.40 -5.34 26.76
C ASN A 180 10.81 -3.92 26.34
N VAL A 181 10.36 -2.92 27.12
CA VAL A 181 10.58 -1.50 26.80
C VAL A 181 12.06 -1.14 26.66
N TRP A 182 12.95 -1.76 27.44
CA TRP A 182 14.38 -1.49 27.40
C TRP A 182 15.01 -1.99 26.10
N THR A 183 14.67 -3.21 25.67
CA THR A 183 15.16 -3.75 24.40
C THR A 183 14.61 -2.96 23.21
N LEU A 184 13.36 -2.51 23.27
CA LEU A 184 12.77 -1.66 22.24
C LEU A 184 13.52 -0.32 22.12
N ILE A 185 13.77 0.35 23.26
CA ILE A 185 14.53 1.61 23.30
C ILE A 185 15.95 1.40 22.79
N ALA A 186 16.63 0.32 23.20
CA ALA A 186 17.97 0.02 22.73
C ALA A 186 18.03 -0.15 21.20
N GLY A 187 17.07 -0.87 20.61
CA GLY A 187 16.97 -0.99 19.15
C GLY A 187 16.73 0.35 18.45
N MET A 188 15.89 1.21 19.03
CA MET A 188 15.65 2.56 18.49
C MET A 188 16.90 3.45 18.54
N VAL A 189 17.69 3.37 19.62
CA VAL A 189 18.96 4.10 19.74
C VAL A 189 19.96 3.64 18.68
N GLN A 190 20.09 2.32 18.44
CA GLN A 190 20.97 1.80 17.39
C GLN A 190 20.57 2.29 16.00
N LEU A 191 19.27 2.33 15.72
CA LEU A 191 18.78 2.85 14.46
C LEU A 191 19.07 4.34 14.28
N GLU A 192 18.93 5.15 15.35
CA GLU A 192 19.26 6.57 15.32
C GLU A 192 20.75 6.82 15.02
N HIS A 193 21.64 5.97 15.56
CA HIS A 193 23.07 6.04 15.23
C HIS A 193 23.35 5.79 13.74
N ILE A 194 22.60 4.90 13.09
CA ILE A 194 22.69 4.66 11.64
C ILE A 194 22.21 5.88 10.87
N SER A 195 21.02 6.40 11.19
CA SER A 195 20.48 7.62 10.57
C SER A 195 21.43 8.81 10.70
N TRP A 196 22.10 8.95 11.85
CA TRP A 196 23.11 9.97 12.07
C TRP A 196 24.36 9.77 11.20
N SER A 197 24.84 8.53 11.08
CA SER A 197 25.96 8.17 10.20
C SER A 197 25.63 8.45 8.72
N ASP A 198 24.41 8.13 8.30
CA ASP A 198 23.92 8.40 6.93
C ASP A 198 23.87 9.90 6.66
N LYS A 199 23.35 10.70 7.60
CA LYS A 199 23.37 12.17 7.53
C LYS A 199 24.79 12.72 7.35
N LEU A 200 25.77 12.24 8.13
CA LEU A 200 27.16 12.66 8.00
C LEU A 200 27.77 12.26 6.65
N THR A 201 27.36 11.11 6.11
CA THR A 201 27.79 10.63 4.79
C THR A 201 27.25 11.51 3.67
N LEU A 202 25.96 11.86 3.73
CA LEU A 202 25.32 12.78 2.80
C LEU A 202 25.93 14.19 2.86
N GLN A 203 26.23 14.71 4.04
CA GLN A 203 26.91 16.00 4.22
C GLN A 203 28.31 16.02 3.58
N ARG A 204 28.96 14.87 3.43
CA ARG A 204 30.25 14.71 2.74
C ARG A 204 30.10 14.52 1.23
N GLY A 205 28.89 14.65 0.69
CA GLY A 205 28.60 14.49 -0.74
C GLY A 205 28.70 13.04 -1.24
N LYS A 206 28.63 12.06 -0.34
CA LYS A 206 28.63 10.64 -0.69
C LYS A 206 27.20 10.11 -0.69
N ASP A 207 26.89 9.25 -1.66
CA ASP A 207 25.60 8.58 -1.73
C ASP A 207 25.46 7.51 -0.65
N VAL A 208 24.26 7.40 -0.09
CA VAL A 208 23.86 6.28 0.78
C VAL A 208 23.19 5.23 -0.09
N GLN A 209 23.62 3.97 0.00
CA GLN A 209 23.16 2.94 -0.92
C GLN A 209 21.70 2.54 -0.68
N PHE A 210 20.87 2.69 -1.70
CA PHE A 210 19.55 2.06 -1.78
C PHE A 210 19.48 1.18 -3.03
N VAL A 211 19.41 -0.13 -2.86
CA VAL A 211 19.32 -1.07 -4.00
C VAL A 211 17.84 -1.32 -4.29
N GLY A 212 17.29 -0.59 -5.25
CA GLY A 212 15.96 -0.88 -5.79
C GLY A 212 15.93 -2.27 -6.45
N ARG A 213 14.96 -3.11 -6.10
CA ARG A 213 14.79 -4.43 -6.72
C ARG A 213 14.35 -4.26 -8.19
N TRP A 214 14.95 -5.01 -9.11
CA TRP A 214 14.67 -4.93 -10.55
C TRP A 214 13.18 -5.15 -10.91
N LYS A 215 12.46 -6.00 -10.16
CA LYS A 215 11.01 -6.24 -10.34
C LYS A 215 10.18 -4.96 -10.16
N THR A 216 10.58 -4.08 -9.24
CA THR A 216 9.90 -2.79 -8.99
C THR A 216 10.03 -1.88 -10.21
N VAL A 217 11.24 -1.80 -10.79
CA VAL A 217 11.53 -0.99 -11.98
C VAL A 217 10.73 -1.47 -13.20
N ALA A 218 10.62 -2.78 -13.40
CA ALA A 218 9.83 -3.35 -14.51
C ALA A 218 8.33 -3.04 -14.36
N ASN A 219 7.79 -3.17 -13.14
CA ASN A 219 6.40 -2.84 -12.85
C ASN A 219 6.10 -1.35 -13.05
N ASP A 220 7.03 -0.46 -12.71
CA ASP A 220 6.83 0.98 -12.92
C ASP A 220 6.80 1.36 -14.41
N LYS A 221 7.68 0.77 -15.23
CA LYS A 221 7.63 0.96 -16.69
C LYS A 221 6.31 0.51 -17.30
N ARG A 222 5.78 -0.64 -16.87
CA ARG A 222 4.46 -1.15 -17.33
C ARG A 222 3.34 -0.17 -16.99
N LYS A 223 3.33 0.36 -15.76
CA LYS A 223 2.30 1.32 -15.32
C LYS A 223 2.35 2.62 -16.10
N VAL A 224 3.54 3.19 -16.31
CA VAL A 224 3.70 4.44 -17.09
C VAL A 224 3.11 4.26 -18.48
N ARG A 225 3.46 3.16 -19.17
CA ARG A 225 2.90 2.83 -20.48
C ARG A 225 1.37 2.69 -20.44
N LEU A 226 0.82 1.95 -19.48
CA LEU A 226 -0.64 1.78 -19.37
C LEU A 226 -1.36 3.11 -19.11
N SER A 227 -0.78 3.98 -18.28
CA SER A 227 -1.30 5.32 -18.04
C SER A 227 -1.28 6.18 -19.30
N GLU A 228 -0.22 6.10 -20.12
CA GLU A 228 -0.14 6.80 -21.41
C GLU A 228 -1.22 6.31 -22.39
N LEU A 229 -1.37 4.99 -22.53
CA LEU A 229 -2.40 4.40 -23.40
C LEU A 229 -3.81 4.82 -22.98
N LEU A 230 -4.09 4.83 -21.67
CA LEU A 230 -5.38 5.25 -21.12
C LEU A 230 -5.63 6.75 -21.36
N ASN A 231 -4.62 7.60 -21.15
CA ASN A 231 -4.73 9.05 -21.37
C ASN A 231 -4.93 9.43 -22.85
N HIS A 232 -4.58 8.54 -23.79
CA HIS A 232 -4.78 8.72 -25.22
C HIS A 232 -6.01 7.98 -25.76
N ASP A 233 -6.90 7.51 -24.88
CA ASP A 233 -8.11 6.76 -25.23
C ASP A 233 -7.83 5.50 -26.10
N GLN A 234 -6.64 4.91 -25.96
CA GLN A 234 -6.23 3.73 -26.75
C GLN A 234 -6.64 2.42 -26.10
N ILE A 235 -6.99 2.44 -24.82
CA ILE A 235 -7.50 1.29 -24.05
C ILE A 235 -8.66 1.74 -23.16
N THR A 236 -9.62 0.85 -22.91
CA THR A 236 -10.69 1.11 -21.93
C THR A 236 -10.18 0.96 -20.49
N PRO A 237 -10.85 1.55 -19.49
CA PRO A 237 -10.61 1.28 -18.08
C PRO A 237 -10.59 -0.22 -17.73
N GLY A 238 -11.54 -1.01 -18.23
CA GLY A 238 -11.55 -2.47 -18.03
C GLY A 238 -10.31 -3.16 -18.62
N ARG A 239 -9.91 -2.78 -19.84
CA ARG A 239 -8.68 -3.30 -20.47
C ARG A 239 -7.43 -2.94 -19.66
N PHE A 240 -7.36 -1.72 -19.14
CA PHE A 240 -6.29 -1.30 -18.24
C PHE A 240 -6.22 -2.21 -17.00
N LEU A 241 -7.37 -2.54 -16.37
CA LEU A 241 -7.40 -3.38 -15.17
C LEU A 241 -6.89 -4.80 -15.43
N HIS A 242 -7.27 -5.41 -16.55
CA HIS A 242 -6.72 -6.71 -16.97
C HIS A 242 -5.20 -6.66 -17.13
N GLU A 243 -4.68 -5.60 -17.74
CA GLU A 243 -3.23 -5.45 -17.95
C GLU A 243 -2.47 -5.02 -16.68
N ALA A 244 -3.13 -4.37 -15.73
CA ALA A 244 -2.54 -3.93 -14.46
C ALA A 244 -2.73 -4.94 -13.31
N SER A 245 -3.57 -5.97 -13.51
CA SER A 245 -4.04 -6.89 -12.45
C SER A 245 -2.91 -7.55 -11.66
N TRP A 246 -1.76 -7.79 -12.29
CA TRP A 246 -0.60 -8.48 -11.71
C TRP A 246 0.22 -7.62 -10.75
N VAL A 247 0.05 -6.28 -10.79
CA VAL A 247 0.86 -5.34 -10.00
C VAL A 247 0.73 -5.59 -8.50
N ASN A 248 -0.48 -5.94 -8.04
CA ASN A 248 -0.79 -6.10 -6.61
C ASN A 248 -0.96 -7.58 -6.19
N GLN A 249 -0.47 -8.52 -7.02
CA GLN A 249 -0.65 -9.96 -6.80
C GLN A 249 -0.09 -10.41 -5.44
N GLY A 250 1.10 -9.95 -5.05
CA GLY A 250 1.71 -10.36 -3.79
C GLY A 250 0.89 -9.96 -2.56
N ALA A 251 0.28 -8.77 -2.59
CA ALA A 251 -0.62 -8.33 -1.52
C ALA A 251 -1.89 -9.18 -1.46
N LEU A 252 -2.46 -9.48 -2.63
CA LEU A 252 -3.63 -10.35 -2.76
C LEU A 252 -3.35 -11.75 -2.21
N ASN A 253 -2.24 -12.38 -2.62
CA ASN A 253 -1.82 -13.69 -2.14
C ASN A 253 -1.63 -13.71 -0.62
N HIS A 254 -0.95 -12.69 -0.09
CA HIS A 254 -0.76 -12.54 1.36
C HIS A 254 -2.11 -12.43 2.08
N GLY A 255 -3.04 -11.62 1.58
CA GLY A 255 -4.39 -11.49 2.12
C GLY A 255 -5.20 -12.79 2.04
N MET A 256 -5.02 -13.56 0.95
CA MET A 256 -5.68 -14.85 0.72
C MET A 256 -5.05 -16.02 1.48
N LYS A 257 -3.86 -15.83 2.08
CA LYS A 257 -3.02 -16.88 2.68
C LYS A 257 -2.60 -17.97 1.70
N LEU A 258 -2.40 -17.62 0.43
CA LEU A 258 -1.92 -18.59 -0.57
C LEU A 258 -0.41 -18.89 -0.41
N ASP A 259 0.33 -18.02 0.26
CA ASP A 259 1.77 -18.18 0.50
C ASP A 259 2.11 -19.05 1.74
N THR A 260 1.13 -19.58 2.48
CA THR A 260 1.38 -20.33 3.74
C THR A 260 1.61 -21.83 3.56
N LYS A 261 1.92 -22.32 2.35
CA LYS A 261 2.03 -23.77 2.09
C LYS A 261 3.46 -24.32 1.90
N ASN A 262 4.52 -23.57 2.24
CA ASN A 262 5.91 -24.04 2.06
C ASN A 262 6.81 -24.02 3.32
N ASP A 263 6.28 -23.83 4.53
CA ASP A 263 7.07 -23.95 5.78
C ASP A 263 6.56 -25.08 6.70
N SER A 264 6.14 -26.19 6.11
CA SER A 264 5.89 -27.43 6.85
C SER A 264 6.38 -28.62 6.03
N ASP A 265 7.69 -28.83 6.03
CA ASP A 265 8.31 -30.16 6.06
C ASP A 265 9.83 -30.01 6.27
N SER A 266 10.39 -30.96 7.04
CA SER A 266 11.78 -31.17 7.47
C SER A 266 12.36 -30.20 8.52
N ASP A 267 12.12 -30.54 9.79
CA ASP A 267 13.21 -30.80 10.73
C ASP A 267 12.71 -31.81 11.77
N SER A 268 12.69 -33.07 11.34
CA SER A 268 12.76 -34.24 12.20
C SER A 268 14.20 -34.74 12.16
N ASP A 269 14.95 -34.44 13.22
CA ASP A 269 15.92 -35.32 13.89
C ASP A 269 16.19 -34.77 15.30
#